data_AF-A0A9Q1BSX8-F1
#
_entry.id   AF-A0A9Q1BSX8-F1
#
_cell.length_a   1.000
_cell.length_b   1.000
_cell.length_c   1.000
_cell.angle_alpha   90.00
_cell.angle_beta   90.00
_cell.angle_gamma   90.00
#
_symmetry.space_group_name_H-M   'P 1'
#
loop_
_entity.id
_entity.type
_entity.pdbx_description
1 polymer ?
#
loop_
_entity_poly.entity_id
_entity_poly.type
_entity_poly.pdbx_seq_one_letter_code
_entity_poly.pdbx_strand_id
1 'polypeptide(L)'
;MYGYGPIFAQFILDMNSLLNDGIDIETDFFTGNVKVAIAQVVGDNLGIHSLFGFAEGFTANFPCRVCKMHRDGIQVQLSENRQLIRTKENYQVDLDAQNLQGTGIKSLCVLNNVINFHVVDNRAPDVMHDLLEGVCPLEMKLVLNALIGKGFLTLDLLNAKNYKF
;
A
#
# COMPACT_ATOMS: atom_id res chain seq x y z
N MET A 1 22.76 -11.13 -1.69
CA MET A 1 21.77 -10.03 -1.68
C MET A 1 21.01 -10.15 -0.37
N TYR A 2 21.11 -9.18 0.53
CA TYR A 2 20.42 -9.24 1.83
C TYR A 2 18.92 -8.90 1.62
N GLY A 3 18.01 -9.68 2.19
CA GLY A 3 16.56 -9.39 2.16
C GLY A 3 16.18 -8.23 3.10
N TYR A 4 14.88 -7.93 3.22
CA TYR A 4 14.41 -6.86 4.11
C TYR A 4 14.75 -7.06 5.58
N GLY A 5 14.91 -8.31 6.05
CA GLY A 5 15.18 -8.62 7.47
C GLY A 5 16.40 -7.89 8.02
N PRO A 6 17.61 -8.11 7.47
CA PRO A 6 18.81 -7.40 7.89
C PRO A 6 18.72 -5.87 7.77
N ILE A 7 18.02 -5.35 6.75
CA ILE A 7 17.88 -3.91 6.50
C ILE A 7 17.01 -3.25 7.58
N PHE A 8 15.91 -3.90 7.96
CA PHE A 8 14.94 -3.36 8.91
C PHE A 8 15.22 -3.78 10.36
N ALA A 9 16.23 -4.60 10.63
CA ALA A 9 16.52 -5.10 11.97
C ALA A 9 16.70 -3.96 13.00
N GLN A 10 17.55 -2.97 12.68
CA GLN A 10 17.76 -1.82 13.56
C GLN A 10 16.49 -0.96 13.69
N PHE A 11 15.80 -0.72 12.57
CA PHE A 11 14.54 0.04 12.57
C PHE A 11 13.48 -0.59 13.48
N ILE A 12 13.33 -1.92 13.46
CA ILE A 12 12.37 -2.63 14.32
C ILE A 12 12.74 -2.47 15.80
N LEU A 13 14.04 -2.57 16.14
CA LEU A 13 14.51 -2.34 17.51
C LEU A 13 14.21 -0.92 17.98
N ASP A 14 14.53 0.07 17.14
CA ASP A 14 14.33 1.48 17.45
C ASP A 14 12.85 1.79 17.63
N MET A 15 11.98 1.32 16.71
CA MET A 15 10.52 1.55 16.82
C MET A 15 9.93 0.89 18.07
N ASN A 16 10.39 -0.30 18.44
CA ASN A 16 9.93 -0.97 19.65
C ASN A 16 10.41 -0.26 20.92
N SER A 17 11.64 0.26 20.94
CA SER A 17 12.13 1.10 22.05
C SER A 17 11.36 2.42 22.12
N LEU A 18 11.15 3.11 21.00
CA LEU A 18 10.38 4.36 20.97
C LEU A 18 8.92 4.18 21.40
N LEU A 19 8.33 3.02 21.16
CA LEU A 19 6.98 2.72 21.65
C LEU A 19 6.96 2.33 23.13
N ASN A 20 7.99 1.66 23.65
CA ASN A 20 8.01 1.21 25.06
C ASN A 20 8.57 2.27 26.00
N ASP A 21 9.66 2.93 25.62
CA ASP A 21 10.43 3.87 26.42
C ASP A 21 9.99 5.31 26.12
N GLY A 22 9.71 5.62 24.85
CA GLY A 22 9.34 6.96 24.41
C GLY A 22 10.54 7.92 24.38
N ILE A 23 10.24 9.19 24.14
CA ILE A 23 11.21 10.29 24.14
C ILE A 23 10.74 11.32 25.16
N ASP A 24 11.57 11.61 26.15
CA ASP A 24 11.31 12.70 27.07
C ASP A 24 11.57 14.04 26.36
N ILE A 25 10.52 14.86 26.28
CA ILE A 25 10.57 16.19 25.65
C ILE A 25 10.31 17.22 26.74
N GLU A 26 11.22 18.18 26.85
CA GLU A 26 11.11 19.35 27.72
C GLU A 26 11.24 20.62 26.89
N THR A 27 10.15 21.38 26.84
CA THR A 27 10.02 22.66 26.11
C THR A 27 9.18 23.61 26.94
N ASP A 28 9.18 24.90 26.61
CA ASP A 28 8.35 25.91 27.29
C ASP A 28 6.84 25.60 27.25
N PHE A 29 6.38 24.76 26.31
CA PHE A 29 4.96 24.44 26.09
C PHE A 29 4.58 23.00 26.43
N PHE A 30 5.56 22.12 26.62
CA PHE A 30 5.32 20.70 26.86
C PHE A 30 6.47 20.07 27.63
N THR A 31 6.12 19.37 28.70
CA THR A 31 7.01 18.47 29.43
C THR A 31 6.33 17.10 29.53
N GLY A 32 6.94 16.07 28.97
CA GLY A 32 6.40 14.72 29.07
C GLY A 32 7.11 13.72 28.16
N ASN A 33 6.71 12.46 28.32
CA ASN A 33 7.22 11.35 27.52
C ASN A 33 6.32 11.12 26.30
N VAL A 34 6.89 11.21 25.10
CA VAL A 34 6.20 10.97 23.83
C VAL A 34 6.54 9.60 23.29
N LYS A 35 5.50 8.76 23.12
CA LYS A 35 5.61 7.41 22.56
C LYS A 35 5.41 7.48 21.04
N VAL A 36 6.21 6.74 20.27
CA VAL A 36 6.11 6.71 18.80
C VAL A 36 5.62 5.36 18.33
N ALA A 37 4.66 5.34 17.40
CA ALA A 37 4.12 4.14 16.79
C ALA A 37 4.08 4.29 15.25
N ILE A 38 4.11 3.17 14.54
CA ILE A 38 3.84 3.16 13.10
C ILE A 38 2.33 3.30 12.88
N ALA A 39 1.91 4.39 12.24
CA ALA A 39 0.52 4.56 11.84
C ALA A 39 0.22 3.77 10.55
N GLN A 40 1.02 3.99 9.51
CA GLN A 40 0.86 3.39 8.19
C GLN A 40 2.19 3.27 7.47
N VAL A 41 2.32 2.25 6.62
CA VAL A 41 3.41 2.07 5.66
C VAL A 41 2.81 2.17 4.26
N VAL A 42 3.31 3.11 3.48
CA VAL A 42 2.80 3.43 2.14
C VAL A 42 3.94 3.28 1.15
N GLY A 43 3.63 2.85 -0.06
CA GLY A 43 4.56 2.77 -1.18
C GLY A 43 3.86 2.27 -2.43
N ASP A 44 4.59 2.34 -3.53
CA ASP A 44 4.14 1.78 -4.81
C ASP A 44 3.81 0.29 -4.67
N ASN A 45 2.96 -0.21 -5.58
CA ASN A 45 2.49 -1.59 -5.46
C ASN A 45 3.63 -2.61 -5.51
N LEU A 46 4.70 -2.36 -6.26
CA LEU A 46 5.84 -3.28 -6.32
C LEU A 46 6.62 -3.28 -4.98
N GLY A 47 6.98 -2.10 -4.47
CA GLY A 47 7.74 -1.96 -3.24
C GLY A 47 6.97 -2.50 -2.03
N ILE A 48 5.69 -2.15 -1.90
CA ILE A 48 4.91 -2.55 -0.73
C ILE A 48 4.65 -4.07 -0.70
N HIS A 49 4.32 -4.71 -1.83
CA HIS A 49 4.15 -6.16 -1.86
C HIS A 49 5.47 -6.88 -1.59
N SER A 50 6.58 -6.36 -2.10
CA SER A 50 7.91 -6.90 -1.84
C SER A 50 8.27 -6.85 -0.35
N LEU A 51 8.10 -5.69 0.30
CA LEU A 51 8.36 -5.49 1.73
C LEU A 51 7.45 -6.36 2.60
N PHE A 52 6.19 -6.50 2.20
CA PHE A 52 5.17 -7.24 2.94
C PHE A 52 5.19 -8.75 2.69
N GLY A 53 5.99 -9.23 1.75
CA GLY A 53 6.08 -10.65 1.43
C GLY A 53 4.86 -11.18 0.68
N PHE A 54 4.18 -10.34 -0.10
CA PHE A 54 3.11 -10.74 -1.02
C PHE A 54 3.64 -10.91 -2.44
N ALA A 55 2.82 -11.49 -3.32
CA ALA A 55 3.09 -11.54 -4.75
C ALA A 55 3.16 -10.12 -5.35
N GLU A 56 4.27 -9.80 -6.01
CA GLU A 56 4.48 -8.45 -6.57
C GLU A 56 3.76 -8.15 -7.89
N GLY A 57 3.34 -9.19 -8.62
CA GLY A 57 2.73 -9.05 -9.93
C GLY A 57 1.21 -9.05 -9.89
N PHE A 58 0.57 -8.15 -10.64
CA PHE A 58 -0.88 -8.18 -10.89
C PHE A 58 -1.35 -9.40 -11.71
N THR A 59 -0.40 -10.20 -12.23
CA THR A 59 -0.68 -11.48 -12.87
C THR A 59 -0.87 -12.63 -11.87
N ALA A 60 -0.56 -12.42 -10.58
CA ALA A 60 -0.79 -13.41 -9.54
C ALA A 60 -2.28 -13.75 -9.40
N ASN A 61 -2.57 -14.99 -8.98
CA ASN A 61 -3.95 -15.43 -8.75
C ASN A 61 -4.62 -14.65 -7.62
N PHE A 62 -3.86 -14.25 -6.59
CA PHE A 62 -4.34 -13.51 -5.42
C PHE A 62 -3.48 -12.25 -5.21
N PRO A 63 -3.62 -11.22 -6.06
CA PRO A 63 -2.72 -10.07 -6.08
C PRO A 63 -3.03 -9.03 -4.99
N CYS A 64 -4.13 -9.17 -4.26
CA CYS A 64 -4.57 -8.17 -3.28
C CYS A 64 -3.95 -8.42 -1.88
N ARG A 65 -3.35 -7.38 -1.30
CA ARG A 65 -2.88 -7.39 0.11
C ARG A 65 -4.00 -7.25 1.15
N VAL A 66 -5.20 -6.83 0.75
CA VAL A 66 -6.34 -6.60 1.66
C VAL A 66 -7.29 -7.81 1.70
N CYS A 67 -7.48 -8.49 0.57
CA CYS A 67 -8.40 -9.62 0.46
C CYS A 67 -7.81 -10.80 -0.31
N LYS A 68 -8.49 -11.95 -0.22
CA LYS A 68 -8.16 -13.23 -0.84
C LYS A 68 -8.95 -13.47 -2.13
N MET A 69 -9.42 -12.40 -2.79
CA MET A 69 -10.16 -12.55 -4.04
C MET A 69 -9.23 -13.01 -5.17
N HIS A 70 -9.70 -13.97 -5.97
CA HIS A 70 -9.00 -14.40 -7.17
C HIS A 70 -8.98 -13.27 -8.21
N ARG A 71 -7.91 -13.12 -8.99
CA ARG A 71 -7.74 -12.06 -10.00
C ARG A 71 -8.92 -11.94 -10.96
N ASP A 72 -9.54 -13.07 -11.33
CA ASP A 72 -10.70 -13.08 -12.23
C ASP A 72 -11.94 -12.45 -11.56
N GLY A 73 -12.08 -12.63 -10.25
CA GLY A 73 -13.15 -12.01 -9.46
C GLY A 73 -12.92 -10.53 -9.20
N ILE A 74 -11.66 -10.09 -9.07
CA ILE A 74 -11.32 -8.67 -8.84
C ILE A 74 -11.82 -7.79 -10.00
N GLN A 75 -11.80 -8.28 -11.24
CA GLN A 75 -12.20 -7.50 -12.43
C GLN A 75 -13.68 -7.11 -12.45
N VAL A 76 -14.53 -7.86 -11.76
CA VAL A 76 -15.98 -7.67 -11.77
C VAL A 76 -16.53 -7.22 -10.41
N GLN A 77 -15.71 -7.28 -9.36
CA GLN A 77 -16.15 -6.96 -8.02
C GLN A 77 -16.13 -5.44 -7.77
N LEU A 78 -17.32 -4.86 -7.62
CA LEU A 78 -17.50 -3.42 -7.40
C LEU A 78 -17.54 -3.03 -5.92
N SER A 79 -17.57 -4.00 -5.01
CA SER A 79 -17.67 -3.75 -3.56
C SER A 79 -16.87 -4.78 -2.76
N GLU A 80 -16.46 -4.40 -1.55
CA GLU A 80 -15.69 -5.27 -0.67
C GLU A 80 -16.49 -6.53 -0.27
N ASN A 81 -15.90 -7.72 -0.50
CA ASN A 81 -16.40 -8.96 0.09
C ASN A 81 -15.72 -9.22 1.44
N ARG A 82 -16.44 -8.94 2.52
CA ARG A 82 -15.96 -9.09 3.91
C ARG A 82 -15.50 -10.49 4.26
N GLN A 83 -16.04 -11.53 3.63
CA GLN A 83 -15.66 -12.92 3.90
C GLN A 83 -14.27 -13.26 3.36
N LEU A 84 -13.75 -12.48 2.42
CA LEU A 84 -12.46 -12.69 1.79
C LEU A 84 -11.36 -11.79 2.38
N ILE A 85 -11.68 -10.98 3.38
CA ILE A 85 -10.71 -10.08 4.00
C ILE A 85 -9.60 -10.87 4.69
N ARG A 86 -8.35 -10.44 4.49
CA ARG A 86 -7.21 -11.03 5.19
C ARG A 86 -7.28 -10.65 6.67
N THR A 87 -7.17 -11.66 7.52
CA THR A 87 -7.10 -11.53 8.97
C THR A 87 -5.76 -12.11 9.44
N LYS A 88 -5.38 -11.86 10.70
CA LYS A 88 -4.13 -12.41 11.25
C LYS A 88 -4.16 -13.94 11.24
N GLU A 89 -5.32 -14.52 11.52
CA GLU A 89 -5.54 -15.96 11.56
C GLU A 89 -5.40 -16.57 10.16
N ASN A 90 -6.11 -16.03 9.16
CA ASN A 90 -6.06 -16.60 7.82
C ASN A 90 -4.73 -16.29 7.09
N TYR A 91 -4.06 -15.19 7.46
CA TYR A 91 -2.72 -14.88 6.98
C TYR A 91 -1.71 -15.93 7.45
N GLN A 92 -1.78 -16.33 8.72
CA GLN A 92 -0.88 -17.35 9.25
C GLN A 92 -1.10 -18.70 8.55
N VAL A 93 -2.36 -19.12 8.38
CA VAL A 93 -2.71 -20.33 7.62
C VAL A 93 -2.17 -20.28 6.19
N ASP A 94 -2.33 -19.14 5.51
CA ASP A 94 -1.88 -18.95 4.13
C ASP A 94 -0.34 -18.91 4.01
N LEU A 95 0.34 -18.39 5.02
CA LEU A 95 1.81 -18.35 5.11
C LEU A 95 2.37 -19.76 5.33
N ASP A 96 1.77 -20.53 6.25
CA ASP A 96 2.18 -21.89 6.59
C ASP A 96 1.93 -22.86 5.43
N ALA A 97 0.95 -22.57 4.58
CA ALA A 97 0.68 -23.35 3.37
C ALA A 97 1.82 -23.28 2.34
N GLN A 98 2.71 -22.27 2.42
CA GLN A 98 3.84 -22.05 1.50
C GLN A 98 3.46 -22.13 0.01
N ASN A 99 2.24 -21.71 -0.32
CA ASN A 99 1.66 -21.83 -1.66
C ASN A 99 1.38 -20.45 -2.25
N LEU A 100 2.39 -19.82 -2.84
CA LEU A 100 2.28 -18.50 -3.47
C LEU A 100 1.15 -18.43 -4.52
N GLN A 101 0.98 -19.48 -5.33
CA GLN A 101 -0.06 -19.51 -6.36
C GLN A 101 -1.47 -19.64 -5.77
N GLY A 102 -1.62 -20.27 -4.61
CA GLY A 102 -2.88 -20.49 -3.92
C GLY A 102 -3.26 -19.40 -2.91
N THR A 103 -2.29 -18.61 -2.43
CA THR A 103 -2.54 -17.64 -1.35
C THR A 103 -2.10 -16.22 -1.67
N GLY A 104 -1.19 -16.02 -2.63
CA GLY A 104 -0.57 -14.73 -2.91
C GLY A 104 0.44 -14.27 -1.85
N ILE A 105 0.79 -15.13 -0.89
CA ILE A 105 1.78 -14.85 0.15
C ILE A 105 3.07 -15.62 -0.17
N LYS A 106 4.18 -14.89 -0.20
CA LYS A 106 5.52 -15.40 -0.49
C LYS A 106 6.34 -15.62 0.78
N SER A 107 6.24 -14.72 1.75
CA SER A 107 7.04 -14.76 2.97
C SER A 107 6.40 -13.97 4.11
N LEU A 108 6.88 -14.18 5.33
CA LEU A 108 6.53 -13.36 6.49
C LEU A 108 7.00 -11.92 6.28
N CYS A 109 6.16 -10.94 6.64
CA CYS A 109 6.56 -9.54 6.68
C CYS A 109 7.45 -9.27 7.89
N VAL A 110 8.63 -8.69 7.67
CA VAL A 110 9.58 -8.37 8.75
C VAL A 110 9.03 -7.34 9.74
N LEU A 111 8.15 -6.45 9.27
CA LEU A 111 7.54 -5.41 10.09
C LEU A 111 6.49 -5.94 11.06
N ASN A 112 6.02 -7.18 10.91
CA ASN A 112 5.15 -7.81 11.92
C ASN A 112 5.85 -7.98 13.29
N ASN A 113 7.18 -7.77 13.36
CA ASN A 113 7.93 -7.71 14.61
C ASN A 113 7.89 -6.33 15.30
N VAL A 114 7.28 -5.32 14.68
CA VAL A 114 7.03 -4.02 15.32
C VAL A 114 5.78 -4.12 16.18
N ILE A 115 5.86 -3.69 17.43
CA ILE A 115 4.74 -3.71 18.37
C ILE A 115 3.58 -2.89 17.81
N ASN A 116 2.36 -3.41 17.94
CA ASN A 116 1.12 -2.82 17.43
C ASN A 116 1.02 -2.69 15.90
N PHE A 117 1.93 -3.29 15.14
CA PHE A 117 1.84 -3.37 13.68
C PHE A 117 1.56 -4.80 13.20
N HIS A 118 0.70 -4.93 12.20
CA HIS A 118 0.63 -6.16 11.41
C HIS A 118 0.25 -5.83 9.97
N VAL A 119 0.85 -6.56 9.03
CA VAL A 119 0.71 -6.31 7.60
C VAL A 119 -0.73 -6.29 7.09
N VAL A 120 -1.60 -7.16 7.62
CA VAL A 120 -3.03 -7.25 7.23
C VAL A 120 -3.87 -6.07 7.72
N ASP A 121 -3.38 -5.34 8.72
CA ASP A 121 -4.04 -4.15 9.27
C ASP A 121 -3.61 -2.88 8.51
N ASN A 122 -2.48 -2.94 7.77
CA ASN A 122 -1.97 -1.82 6.97
C ASN A 122 -2.71 -1.69 5.63
N ARG A 123 -3.89 -1.06 5.67
CA ARG A 123 -4.75 -0.82 4.48
C ARG A 123 -4.55 0.55 3.85
N ALA A 124 -3.30 0.98 3.73
CA ALA A 124 -2.97 2.28 3.16
C ALA A 124 -2.65 2.15 1.65
N PRO A 125 -3.43 2.77 0.75
CA PRO A 125 -3.07 2.92 -0.66
C PRO A 125 -2.05 4.06 -0.84
N ASP A 126 -1.37 4.07 -1.98
CA ASP A 126 -0.48 5.17 -2.33
C ASP A 126 -1.24 6.14 -3.24
N VAL A 127 -1.74 7.24 -2.67
CA VAL A 127 -2.53 8.23 -3.42
C VAL A 127 -1.74 8.80 -4.60
N MET A 128 -0.43 8.96 -4.47
CA MET A 128 0.39 9.50 -5.55
C MET A 128 0.43 8.51 -6.71
N HIS A 129 0.77 7.25 -6.46
CA HIS A 129 0.89 6.25 -7.52
C HIS A 129 -0.47 5.76 -8.04
N ASP A 130 -1.43 5.50 -7.16
CA ASP A 130 -2.72 4.91 -7.53
C ASP A 130 -3.65 5.94 -8.17
N LEU A 131 -3.73 7.17 -7.63
CA LEU A 131 -4.61 8.22 -8.17
C LEU A 131 -3.86 9.20 -9.07
N LEU A 132 -2.84 9.90 -8.56
CA LEU A 132 -2.24 11.04 -9.27
C LEU A 132 -1.46 10.63 -10.52
N GLU A 133 -0.71 9.52 -10.46
CA GLU A 133 -0.01 8.94 -11.61
C GLU A 133 -0.83 7.87 -12.34
N GLY A 134 -1.74 7.19 -11.63
CA GLY A 134 -2.56 6.10 -12.16
C GLY A 134 -3.86 6.58 -12.80
N VAL A 135 -4.92 6.64 -11.99
CA VAL A 135 -6.30 6.84 -12.49
C VAL A 135 -6.53 8.24 -13.05
N CYS A 136 -6.07 9.30 -12.38
CA CYS A 136 -6.37 10.67 -12.76
C CYS A 136 -5.87 11.03 -14.17
N PRO A 137 -4.64 10.68 -14.60
CA PRO A 137 -4.17 10.94 -15.97
C PRO A 137 -5.00 10.19 -17.02
N LEU A 138 -5.39 8.94 -16.75
CA LEU A 138 -6.24 8.15 -17.64
C LEU A 138 -7.62 8.81 -17.82
N GLU A 139 -8.29 9.14 -16.71
CA GLU A 139 -9.60 9.79 -16.73
C GLU A 139 -9.54 11.16 -17.40
N MET A 140 -8.51 11.96 -17.10
CA MET A 140 -8.30 13.25 -17.75
C MET A 140 -8.19 13.09 -19.27
N LYS A 141 -7.41 12.11 -19.75
CA LYS A 141 -7.30 11.83 -21.19
C LYS A 141 -8.64 11.45 -21.81
N LEU A 142 -9.42 10.60 -21.15
CA LEU A 142 -10.74 10.19 -21.64
C LEU A 142 -11.72 11.37 -21.72
N VAL A 143 -11.79 12.19 -20.67
CA VAL A 143 -12.64 13.39 -20.61
C VAL A 143 -12.25 14.40 -21.70
N LEU A 144 -10.95 14.70 -21.83
CA LEU A 144 -10.47 15.64 -22.84
C LEU A 144 -10.78 15.15 -24.26
N ASN A 145 -10.56 13.85 -24.54
CA ASN A 145 -10.90 13.26 -25.84
C ASN A 145 -12.40 13.38 -26.14
N ALA A 146 -13.27 13.12 -25.15
CA ALA A 146 -14.71 13.25 -25.32
C ALA A 146 -15.14 14.70 -25.60
N LEU A 147 -14.52 15.68 -24.94
CA LEU A 147 -14.81 17.08 -25.16
C LEU A 147 -14.31 17.59 -26.52
N ILE A 148 -13.13 17.12 -26.98
CA ILE A 148 -12.61 17.40 -28.33
C ILE A 148 -13.54 16.80 -29.38
N GLY A 149 -13.93 15.54 -29.22
CA GLY A 149 -14.83 14.85 -30.16
C GLY A 149 -16.20 15.54 -30.29
N LYS A 150 -16.65 16.23 -29.24
CA LYS A 150 -17.88 17.02 -29.25
C LYS A 150 -17.70 18.46 -29.74
N GLY A 151 -16.47 18.88 -30.05
CA GLY A 151 -16.15 20.24 -30.52
C GLY A 151 -16.20 21.32 -29.44
N PHE A 152 -16.25 20.95 -28.15
CA PHE A 152 -16.24 21.92 -27.05
C PHE A 152 -14.86 22.54 -26.83
N LEU A 153 -13.80 21.86 -27.25
CA LEU A 153 -12.42 22.33 -27.19
C LEU A 153 -11.60 21.68 -28.32
N THR A 154 -10.44 22.25 -28.64
CA THR A 154 -9.49 21.68 -29.60
C THR A 154 -8.17 21.36 -28.92
N LEU A 155 -7.40 20.45 -29.51
CA LEU A 155 -6.05 20.14 -29.03
C LEU A 155 -5.14 21.37 -29.09
N ASP A 156 -5.27 22.19 -30.13
CA ASP A 156 -4.51 23.44 -30.28
C ASP A 156 -4.85 24.43 -29.15
N LEU A 157 -6.13 24.55 -28.79
CA LEU A 157 -6.57 25.41 -27.68
C LEU A 157 -6.02 24.94 -26.33
N LEU A 158 -5.97 23.63 -26.10
CA LEU A 158 -5.35 23.05 -24.89
C LEU A 158 -3.85 23.31 -24.86
N ASN A 159 -3.14 23.00 -25.96
CA ASN A 159 -1.69 23.17 -26.04
C ASN A 159 -1.27 24.63 -25.90
N ALA A 160 -2.05 25.58 -26.44
CA ALA A 160 -1.80 27.00 -26.26
C ALA A 160 -1.92 27.47 -24.80
N LYS A 161 -2.71 26.76 -23.97
CA LYS A 161 -2.90 27.09 -22.55
C LYS A 161 -1.96 26.34 -21.60
N ASN A 162 -1.30 25.27 -22.06
CA ASN A 162 -0.36 24.48 -21.26
C ASN A 162 0.99 25.18 -20.97
N TYR A 163 1.23 26.39 -21.47
CA TYR A 163 2.47 27.15 -21.26
C TYR A 163 2.45 28.12 -20.06
N LYS A 164 1.50 27.99 -19.13
CA LYS A 164 1.42 28.87 -17.96
C LYS A 164 1.07 28.12 -16.68
N PHE A 165 1.96 27.27 -16.19
CA PHE A 165 2.07 26.89 -14.79
C PHE A 165 3.53 26.66 -14.44
#